data_AF-A0A7C6ZHK4-F1
#
_entry.id   AF-A0A7C6ZHK4-F1
#
_cell.length_a   1.000
_cell.length_b   1.000
_cell.length_c   1.000
_cell.angle_alpha   90.00
_cell.angle_beta   90.00
_cell.angle_gamma   90.00
#
_symmetry.space_group_name_H-M   'P 1'
#
loop_
_entity.id
_entity.type
_entity.pdbx_description
1 polymer ?
#
loop_
_entity_poly.entity_id
_entity_poly.type
_entity_poly.pdbx_seq_one_letter_code
_entity_poly.pdbx_strand_id
1 'polypeptide(L)'
;MTGAKKPIPTRVIIGITGASGSVYGVCAIRVLLKMGVEVHLIVSETGEKVLRYECGIGADQIGEGVKRHDVSDLFSPVASGTYPVASMAIVPCSMNTLGMLANGLAPNLLLRCADVTLKECRPLVIVPREAPLNASHLENMLRLARMGARIVPLAPAFYHRPTSLRELIAPTVARIVSMLGVTGLRAPVWTGGVQVGTQEDEDAVGQLRDVLRAHDASVPGWGSYPDPALAPGQDQRPKVSDYRDFVLDLIGAVVESLCPNDH
;
A
#
# COMPACT_ATOMS: atom_id res chain seq x y z
N MET A 1 -20.72 -20.69 36.56
CA MET A 1 -20.53 -20.66 35.10
C MET A 1 -20.05 -19.27 34.71
N THR A 2 -18.74 -19.05 34.67
CA THR A 2 -18.16 -17.77 34.25
C THR A 2 -18.28 -17.67 32.73
N GLY A 3 -19.23 -16.87 32.24
CA GLY A 3 -19.36 -16.61 30.80
C GLY A 3 -18.04 -16.06 30.28
N ALA A 4 -17.39 -16.79 29.39
CA ALA A 4 -16.18 -16.32 28.73
C ALA A 4 -16.53 -14.98 28.05
N LYS A 5 -15.88 -13.90 28.48
CA LYS A 5 -16.00 -12.60 27.81
C LYS A 5 -15.66 -12.83 26.33
N LYS A 6 -16.60 -12.49 25.45
CA LYS A 6 -16.37 -12.49 24.00
C LYS A 6 -15.06 -11.72 23.73
N PRO A 7 -14.09 -12.30 23.01
CA PRO A 7 -12.82 -11.62 22.75
C PRO A 7 -13.10 -10.28 22.08
N ILE A 8 -12.43 -9.23 22.57
CA ILE A 8 -12.57 -7.89 21.99
C ILE A 8 -11.98 -7.96 20.57
N PRO A 9 -12.73 -7.56 19.53
CA PRO A 9 -12.22 -7.60 18.17
C PRO A 9 -11.00 -6.68 18.03
N THR A 10 -9.97 -7.18 17.35
CA THR A 10 -8.79 -6.38 16.99
C THR A 10 -9.23 -5.21 16.12
N ARG A 11 -8.93 -3.97 16.54
CA ARG A 11 -9.25 -2.75 15.79
C ARG A 11 -8.01 -2.18 15.12
N VAL A 12 -8.10 -1.86 13.84
CA VAL A 12 -7.01 -1.27 13.07
C VAL A 12 -7.50 -0.01 12.38
N ILE A 13 -6.71 1.07 12.46
CA ILE A 13 -6.93 2.27 11.65
C ILE A 13 -6.13 2.16 10.36
N ILE A 14 -6.76 2.42 9.21
CA ILE A 14 -6.10 2.60 7.93
C ILE A 14 -6.32 4.04 7.46
N GLY A 15 -5.23 4.76 7.22
CA GLY A 15 -5.21 6.08 6.60
C GLY A 15 -4.86 5.97 5.11
N ILE A 16 -5.64 6.59 4.23
CA ILE A 16 -5.30 6.74 2.80
C ILE A 16 -5.01 8.22 2.51
N THR A 17 -3.85 8.49 1.91
CA THR A 17 -3.44 9.86 1.56
C THR A 17 -3.08 10.02 0.10
N GLY A 18 -2.87 11.27 -0.34
CA GLY A 18 -2.67 11.64 -1.74
C GLY A 18 -1.33 11.24 -2.37
N ALA A 19 -0.84 10.04 -2.10
CA ALA A 19 0.28 9.43 -2.82
C ALA A 19 -0.23 8.30 -3.72
N SER A 20 0.49 7.98 -4.80
CA SER A 20 0.12 6.83 -5.66
C SER A 20 0.30 5.51 -4.90
N GLY A 21 -0.45 4.50 -5.29
CA GLY A 21 -0.44 3.17 -4.70
C GLY A 21 -1.70 2.86 -3.90
N SER A 22 -2.84 3.48 -4.26
CA SER A 22 -4.13 3.25 -3.59
C SER A 22 -4.51 1.77 -3.53
N VAL A 23 -4.14 1.00 -4.56
CA VAL A 23 -4.36 -0.45 -4.63
C VAL A 23 -3.81 -1.20 -3.40
N TYR A 24 -2.65 -0.80 -2.86
CA TYR A 24 -2.07 -1.45 -1.68
C TYR A 24 -2.92 -1.20 -0.44
N GLY A 25 -3.47 0.01 -0.28
CA GLY A 25 -4.35 0.37 0.84
C GLY A 25 -5.68 -0.37 0.77
N VAL A 26 -6.29 -0.43 -0.42
CA VAL A 26 -7.53 -1.17 -0.64
C VAL A 26 -7.35 -2.67 -0.40
N CYS A 27 -6.27 -3.27 -0.91
CA CYS A 27 -5.94 -4.67 -0.65
C CYS A 27 -5.74 -4.93 0.86
N ALA A 28 -4.99 -4.09 1.56
CA ALA A 28 -4.76 -4.24 2.99
C ALA A 28 -6.08 -4.18 3.79
N ILE A 29 -6.98 -3.24 3.46
CA ILE A 29 -8.30 -3.13 4.09
C ILE A 29 -9.12 -4.40 3.86
N ARG A 30 -9.23 -4.85 2.61
CA ARG A 30 -10.03 -6.06 2.28
C ARG A 30 -9.47 -7.33 2.92
N VAL A 31 -8.16 -7.47 2.98
CA VAL A 31 -7.49 -8.56 3.71
C VAL A 31 -7.84 -8.51 5.20
N LEU A 32 -7.70 -7.35 5.85
CA LEU A 32 -8.03 -7.18 7.27
C LEU A 32 -9.50 -7.52 7.56
N LEU A 33 -10.43 -7.06 6.72
CA LEU A 33 -11.86 -7.39 6.84
C LEU A 33 -12.10 -8.90 6.72
N LYS A 34 -11.48 -9.57 5.73
CA LYS A 34 -11.59 -11.02 5.53
C LYS A 34 -11.04 -11.80 6.73
N MET A 35 -10.04 -11.26 7.42
CA MET A 35 -9.50 -11.81 8.67
C MET A 35 -10.35 -11.49 9.92
N GLY A 36 -11.51 -10.84 9.77
CA GLY A 36 -12.38 -10.49 10.89
C GLY A 36 -11.89 -9.31 11.74
N VAL A 37 -10.94 -8.50 11.24
CA VAL A 37 -10.46 -7.29 11.91
C VAL A 37 -11.47 -6.17 11.73
N GLU A 38 -11.74 -5.42 12.81
CA GLU A 38 -12.55 -4.21 12.74
C GLU A 38 -11.71 -3.06 12.17
N VAL A 39 -11.99 -2.66 10.94
CA VAL A 39 -11.23 -1.63 10.22
C VAL A 39 -11.88 -0.26 10.34
N HIS A 40 -11.11 0.72 10.83
CA HIS A 40 -11.46 2.13 10.84
C HIS A 40 -10.72 2.85 9.71
N LEU A 41 -11.44 3.47 8.78
CA LEU A 41 -10.87 4.14 7.62
C LEU A 41 -10.94 5.66 7.76
N ILE A 42 -9.82 6.34 7.52
CA ILE A 42 -9.74 7.78 7.37
C ILE A 42 -9.06 8.09 6.04
N VAL A 43 -9.68 8.91 5.19
CA VAL A 43 -9.14 9.26 3.87
C VAL A 43 -8.98 10.77 3.79
N SER A 44 -7.77 11.25 3.45
CA SER A 44 -7.56 12.67 3.17
C SER A 44 -8.26 13.09 1.87
N GLU A 45 -8.58 14.36 1.71
CA GLU A 45 -9.22 14.87 0.49
C GLU A 45 -8.45 14.51 -0.80
N THR A 46 -7.12 14.69 -0.81
CA THR A 46 -6.28 14.29 -1.95
C THR A 46 -6.21 12.78 -2.10
N GLY A 47 -6.25 12.03 -0.99
CA GLY A 47 -6.32 10.57 -1.00
C GLY A 47 -7.57 10.04 -1.71
N GLU A 48 -8.72 10.68 -1.50
CA GLU A 48 -9.97 10.34 -2.19
C GLU A 48 -9.86 10.57 -3.70
N LYS A 49 -9.23 11.67 -4.12
CA LYS A 49 -9.00 11.98 -5.54
C LYS A 49 -8.08 10.93 -6.18
N VAL A 50 -6.98 10.56 -5.52
CA VAL A 50 -6.04 9.55 -6.02
C VAL A 50 -6.67 8.16 -6.04
N LEU A 51 -7.45 7.79 -5.03
CA LEU A 51 -8.17 6.53 -4.98
C LEU A 51 -9.13 6.37 -6.18
N ARG A 52 -9.91 7.40 -6.49
CA ARG A 52 -10.80 7.41 -7.65
C ARG A 52 -10.03 7.35 -8.96
N TYR A 53 -8.92 8.07 -9.05
CA TYR A 53 -8.08 8.10 -10.24
C TYR A 53 -7.42 6.75 -10.52
N GLU A 54 -6.87 6.09 -9.49
CA GLU A 54 -6.07 4.87 -9.63
C GLU A 54 -6.87 3.58 -9.58
N CYS A 55 -7.97 3.56 -8.83
CA CYS A 55 -8.77 2.34 -8.61
C CYS A 55 -10.19 2.45 -9.16
N GLY A 56 -10.61 3.63 -9.65
CA GLY A 56 -11.97 3.84 -10.18
C GLY A 56 -13.08 3.74 -9.13
N ILE A 57 -12.74 3.83 -7.84
CA ILE A 57 -13.69 3.70 -6.72
C ILE A 57 -13.51 4.81 -5.68
N GLY A 58 -14.57 5.13 -4.94
CA GLY A 58 -14.52 5.99 -3.76
C GLY A 58 -14.25 5.23 -2.46
N ALA A 59 -13.96 5.94 -1.38
CA ALA A 59 -13.74 5.33 -0.05
C ALA A 59 -14.96 4.55 0.47
N ASP A 60 -16.17 4.91 0.02
CA ASP A 60 -17.43 4.21 0.31
C ASP A 60 -17.54 2.83 -0.34
N GLN A 61 -16.74 2.56 -1.38
CA GLN A 61 -16.80 1.33 -2.18
C GLN A 61 -15.64 0.36 -1.90
N ILE A 62 -14.78 0.67 -0.92
CA ILE A 62 -13.60 -0.14 -0.60
C ILE A 62 -13.99 -1.53 -0.10
N GLY A 63 -15.03 -1.64 0.75
CA GLY A 63 -15.50 -2.92 1.25
C GLY A 63 -16.61 -2.76 2.30
N GLU A 64 -17.50 -3.75 2.37
CA GLU A 64 -18.52 -3.83 3.40
C GLU A 64 -17.86 -4.04 4.78
N GLY A 65 -18.41 -3.40 5.82
CA GLY A 65 -17.90 -3.51 7.20
C GLY A 65 -16.80 -2.50 7.59
N VAL A 66 -16.33 -1.67 6.67
CA VAL A 66 -15.40 -0.56 7.01
C VAL A 66 -16.10 0.54 7.80
N LYS A 67 -15.55 0.91 8.96
CA LYS A 67 -16.00 2.07 9.75
C LYS A 67 -15.29 3.34 9.28
N ARG A 68 -15.96 4.14 8.46
CA ARG A 68 -15.41 5.39 7.91
C ARG A 68 -15.54 6.54 8.90
N HIS A 69 -14.51 7.39 8.96
CA HIS A 69 -14.49 8.62 9.76
C HIS A 69 -14.15 9.79 8.85
N ASP A 70 -14.84 10.91 9.04
CA ASP A 70 -14.51 12.14 8.33
C ASP A 70 -13.14 12.65 8.79
N VAL A 71 -12.27 13.02 7.85
CA VAL A 71 -10.92 13.49 8.15
C VAL A 71 -10.92 14.79 8.96
N SER A 72 -12.00 15.57 8.92
CA SER A 72 -12.19 16.80 9.70
C SER A 72 -12.76 16.57 11.10
N ASP A 73 -13.29 15.38 11.40
CA ASP A 73 -13.95 15.09 12.67
C ASP A 73 -12.94 14.71 13.77
N LEU A 74 -12.36 15.73 14.41
CA LEU A 74 -11.46 15.54 15.56
C LEU A 74 -12.16 15.03 16.82
N PHE A 75 -13.50 15.00 16.86
CA PHE A 75 -14.27 14.46 17.99
C PHE A 75 -14.58 12.97 17.83
N SER A 76 -14.18 12.36 16.72
CA SER A 76 -14.30 10.92 16.54
C SER A 76 -13.60 10.15 17.67
N PRO A 77 -14.17 9.04 18.18
CA PRO A 77 -13.56 8.26 19.25
C PRO A 77 -12.13 7.80 18.93
N VAL A 78 -11.80 7.54 17.66
CA VAL A 78 -10.45 7.10 17.25
C VAL A 78 -9.38 8.18 17.44
N ALA A 79 -9.77 9.44 17.67
CA ALA A 79 -8.87 10.55 18.02
C ALA A 79 -8.34 10.48 19.47
N SER A 80 -8.81 9.53 20.28
CA SER A 80 -8.43 9.37 21.69
C SER A 80 -7.58 8.12 21.92
N GLY A 81 -6.54 8.26 22.75
CA GLY A 81 -5.73 7.13 23.22
C GLY A 81 -6.52 6.13 24.08
N THR A 82 -7.60 6.55 24.73
CA THR A 82 -8.46 5.65 25.50
C THR A 82 -9.31 4.74 24.63
N TYR A 83 -9.46 5.06 23.33
CA TYR A 83 -10.17 4.19 22.40
C TYR A 83 -9.29 2.98 22.04
N PRO A 84 -9.79 1.74 22.19
CA PRO A 84 -8.99 0.52 22.11
C PRO A 84 -8.68 0.11 20.67
N VAL A 85 -7.72 0.81 20.06
CA VAL A 85 -7.13 0.50 18.75
C VAL A 85 -5.83 -0.27 18.95
N ALA A 86 -5.63 -1.35 18.21
CA ALA A 86 -4.42 -2.16 18.29
C ALA A 86 -3.25 -1.53 17.54
N SER A 87 -3.49 -0.99 16.33
CA SER A 87 -2.45 -0.47 15.45
C SER A 87 -3.02 0.46 14.38
N MET A 88 -2.13 1.17 13.68
CA MET A 88 -2.49 2.02 12.55
C MET A 88 -1.53 1.83 11.37
N ALA A 89 -2.04 1.88 10.14
CA ALA A 89 -1.23 2.07 8.94
C ALA A 89 -1.67 3.32 8.16
N ILE A 90 -0.72 4.00 7.51
CA ILE A 90 -1.00 5.00 6.47
C ILE A 90 -0.50 4.43 5.14
N VAL A 91 -1.42 4.04 4.26
CA VAL A 91 -1.12 3.33 3.00
C VAL A 91 -2.04 3.78 1.86
N PRO A 92 -1.52 4.44 0.82
CA PRO A 92 -0.19 5.06 0.74
C PRO A 92 -0.07 6.34 1.60
N CYS A 93 1.17 6.70 1.96
CA CYS A 93 1.51 7.90 2.70
C CYS A 93 2.19 8.93 1.79
N SER A 94 1.62 10.14 1.69
CA SER A 94 2.22 11.28 1.00
C SER A 94 3.36 11.89 1.81
N MET A 95 4.36 12.46 1.12
CA MET A 95 5.46 13.16 1.78
C MET A 95 4.99 14.35 2.61
N ASN A 96 3.88 15.00 2.22
CA ASN A 96 3.28 16.06 3.02
C ASN A 96 2.72 15.54 4.36
N THR A 97 1.95 14.45 4.33
CA THR A 97 1.46 13.77 5.55
C THR A 97 2.62 13.33 6.43
N LEU A 98 3.63 12.70 5.83
CA LEU A 98 4.81 12.22 6.53
C LEU A 98 5.57 13.38 7.20
N GLY A 99 5.77 14.49 6.49
CA GLY A 99 6.42 15.69 7.01
C GLY A 99 5.65 16.32 8.16
N MET A 100 4.33 16.46 8.05
CA MET A 100 3.50 16.97 9.15
C MET A 100 3.61 16.09 10.40
N LEU A 101 3.45 14.77 10.25
CA LEU A 101 3.53 13.85 11.38
C LEU A 101 4.91 13.84 12.03
N ALA A 102 5.98 13.83 11.23
CA ALA A 102 7.35 13.85 11.74
C ALA A 102 7.64 15.09 12.61
N ASN A 103 6.93 16.19 12.38
CA ASN A 103 7.08 17.44 13.11
C ASN A 103 5.97 17.65 14.16
N GLY A 104 5.22 16.59 14.53
CA GLY A 104 4.20 16.63 15.58
C GLY A 104 2.95 17.44 15.21
N LEU A 105 2.71 17.68 13.92
CA LEU A 105 1.54 18.41 13.44
C LEU A 105 0.37 17.44 13.23
N ALA A 106 -0.76 17.74 13.86
CA ALA A 106 -1.99 16.96 13.76
C ALA A 106 -3.21 17.84 13.40
N PRO A 107 -3.23 18.50 12.23
CA PRO A 107 -4.31 19.41 11.83
C PRO A 107 -5.62 18.69 11.47
N ASN A 108 -5.65 17.36 11.41
CA ASN A 108 -6.82 16.58 11.01
C ASN A 108 -6.85 15.21 11.71
N LEU A 109 -7.96 14.49 11.58
CA LEU A 109 -8.19 13.23 12.28
C LEU A 109 -7.16 12.16 11.92
N LEU A 110 -6.73 12.08 10.65
CA LEU A 110 -5.74 11.09 10.21
C LEU A 110 -4.41 11.29 10.95
N LEU A 111 -3.89 12.51 10.95
CA LEU A 111 -2.63 12.83 11.62
C LEU A 111 -2.79 12.76 13.14
N ARG A 112 -3.94 13.13 13.68
CA ARG A 112 -4.25 12.98 15.11
C ARG A 112 -4.24 11.52 15.54
N CYS A 113 -4.83 10.61 14.76
CA CYS A 113 -4.80 9.18 15.04
C CYS A 113 -3.37 8.62 14.98
N ALA A 114 -2.54 9.10 14.05
CA ALA A 114 -1.15 8.66 13.94
C ALA A 114 -0.30 9.16 15.13
N ASP A 115 -0.49 10.41 15.55
CA ASP A 115 0.12 10.99 16.75
C ASP A 115 -0.31 10.22 18.02
N VAL A 116 -1.60 9.91 18.14
CA VAL A 116 -2.12 9.05 19.22
C VAL A 116 -1.52 7.66 19.17
N THR A 117 -1.36 7.07 17.99
CA THR A 117 -0.74 5.75 17.85
C THR A 117 0.70 5.75 18.37
N LEU A 118 1.48 6.79 18.04
CA LEU A 118 2.85 6.95 18.51
C LEU A 118 2.92 7.16 20.03
N LYS A 119 2.15 8.09 20.59
CA LYS A 119 2.20 8.40 22.03
C LYS A 119 1.71 7.26 22.92
N GLU A 120 0.85 6.39 22.39
CA GLU A 120 0.36 5.18 23.07
C GLU A 120 1.27 3.97 22.82
N CYS A 121 2.42 4.16 22.16
CA CYS A 121 3.39 3.11 21.83
C CYS A 121 2.78 1.94 21.03
N ARG A 122 1.80 2.23 20.17
CA ARG A 122 1.14 1.25 19.31
C ARG A 122 1.90 1.11 17.99
N PRO A 123 1.82 -0.06 17.31
CA PRO A 123 2.39 -0.20 15.98
C PRO A 123 1.80 0.82 15.00
N LEU A 124 2.66 1.69 14.47
CA LEU A 124 2.36 2.60 13.36
C LEU A 124 3.17 2.17 12.13
N VAL A 125 2.49 1.83 11.05
CA VAL A 125 3.11 1.52 9.75
C VAL A 125 2.90 2.69 8.80
N ILE A 126 3.98 3.25 8.27
CA ILE A 126 3.92 4.36 7.32
C ILE A 126 4.44 3.85 5.99
N VAL A 127 3.60 3.92 4.96
CA VAL A 127 3.90 3.33 3.66
C VAL A 127 4.11 4.44 2.61
N PRO A 128 5.28 5.11 2.59
CA PRO A 128 5.52 6.20 1.67
C PRO A 128 5.60 5.74 0.21
N ARG A 129 5.13 6.59 -0.70
CA ARG A 129 5.40 6.45 -2.14
C ARG A 129 5.89 7.79 -2.68
N GLU A 130 7.19 7.86 -2.97
CA GLU A 130 7.83 8.97 -3.67
C GLU A 130 9.14 8.51 -4.31
N ALA A 131 9.48 9.05 -5.48
CA ALA A 131 10.78 8.87 -6.11
C ALA A 131 11.02 9.99 -7.15
N PRO A 132 12.17 10.70 -7.13
CA PRO A 132 13.28 10.58 -6.18
C PRO A 132 12.98 11.18 -4.80
N LEU A 133 13.81 10.87 -3.81
CA LEU A 133 13.73 11.45 -2.46
C LEU A 133 14.68 12.62 -2.32
N ASN A 134 14.21 13.72 -1.71
CA ASN A 134 15.06 14.81 -1.26
C ASN A 134 15.49 14.59 0.21
N ALA A 135 16.36 15.46 0.73
CA ALA A 135 16.87 15.37 2.10
C ALA A 135 15.77 15.45 3.16
N SER A 136 14.75 16.32 2.98
CA SER A 136 13.69 16.48 3.96
C SER A 136 12.82 15.22 4.08
N HIS A 137 12.59 14.51 2.98
CA HIS A 137 11.91 13.22 3.01
C HIS A 137 12.68 12.20 3.87
N LEU A 138 13.99 12.08 3.65
CA LEU A 138 14.86 11.15 4.38
C LEU A 138 14.96 11.50 5.88
N GLU A 139 15.15 12.77 6.21
CA GLU A 139 15.21 13.24 7.60
C GLU A 139 13.90 12.99 8.36
N ASN A 140 12.76 13.27 7.73
CA ASN A 140 11.46 13.04 8.35
C ASN A 140 11.18 11.54 8.52
N MET A 141 11.55 10.70 7.54
CA MET A 141 11.46 9.24 7.68
C MET A 141 12.34 8.74 8.82
N LEU A 142 13.58 9.22 8.93
CA LEU A 142 14.48 8.86 10.02
C LEU A 142 13.92 9.28 11.39
N ARG A 143 13.35 10.49 11.49
CA ARG A 143 12.74 10.99 12.72
C ARG A 143 11.59 10.09 13.16
N LEU A 144 10.68 9.76 12.26
CA LEU A 144 9.55 8.87 12.55
C LEU A 144 10.00 7.45 12.90
N ALA A 145 11.01 6.92 12.22
CA ALA A 145 11.60 5.63 12.55
C ALA A 145 12.17 5.61 13.99
N ARG A 146 12.85 6.70 14.40
CA ARG A 146 13.34 6.86 15.78
C ARG A 146 12.22 7.00 16.82
N MET A 147 11.04 7.47 16.42
CA MET A 147 9.84 7.51 17.26
C MET A 147 9.11 6.16 17.36
N GLY A 148 9.60 5.12 16.67
CA GLY A 148 9.02 3.76 16.69
C GLY A 148 8.06 3.45 15.54
N ALA A 149 7.88 4.38 14.58
CA ALA A 149 7.13 4.09 13.37
C ALA A 149 7.91 3.13 12.46
N ARG A 150 7.19 2.24 11.77
CA ARG A 150 7.75 1.33 10.76
C ARG A 150 7.62 2.00 9.40
N ILE A 151 8.75 2.41 8.82
CA ILE A 151 8.79 3.02 7.48
C ILE A 151 8.89 1.91 6.43
N VAL A 152 7.86 1.77 5.58
CA VAL A 152 7.72 0.70 4.59
C VAL A 152 7.47 1.31 3.21
N PRO A 153 8.49 1.83 2.52
CA PRO A 153 8.28 2.39 1.19
C PRO A 153 7.64 1.37 0.23
N LEU A 154 6.81 1.83 -0.71
CA LEU A 154 6.27 0.99 -1.78
C LEU A 154 7.36 0.62 -2.80
N ALA A 155 8.23 -0.29 -2.39
CA ALA A 155 9.33 -0.86 -3.18
C ALA A 155 9.15 -2.38 -3.27
N PRO A 156 8.25 -2.88 -4.15
CA PRO A 156 7.98 -4.31 -4.26
C PRO A 156 9.21 -5.06 -4.77
N ALA A 157 9.37 -6.31 -4.33
CA ALA A 157 10.58 -7.07 -4.55
C ALA A 157 10.44 -8.13 -5.66
N PHE A 158 11.57 -8.42 -6.33
CA PHE A 158 11.63 -9.31 -7.49
C PHE A 158 12.34 -10.65 -7.23
N TYR A 159 12.85 -10.88 -6.01
CA TYR A 159 13.59 -12.11 -5.68
C TYR A 159 12.73 -13.39 -5.74
N HIS A 160 11.41 -13.26 -5.85
CA HIS A 160 10.48 -14.36 -6.09
C HIS A 160 10.12 -14.57 -7.57
N ARG A 161 10.79 -13.85 -8.50
CA ARG A 161 10.52 -13.90 -9.96
C ARG A 161 9.01 -13.76 -10.28
N PRO A 162 8.34 -12.68 -9.81
CA PRO A 162 6.89 -12.53 -9.97
C PRO A 162 6.51 -12.50 -11.46
N THR A 163 5.50 -13.28 -11.84
CA THR A 163 5.01 -13.38 -13.22
C THR A 163 3.72 -12.58 -13.44
N SER A 164 3.18 -11.98 -12.38
CA SER A 164 1.95 -11.19 -12.39
C SER A 164 2.00 -10.00 -11.44
N LEU A 165 1.17 -8.97 -11.68
CA LEU A 165 1.02 -7.85 -10.74
C LEU A 165 0.54 -8.31 -9.37
N ARG A 166 -0.30 -9.35 -9.32
CA ARG A 166 -0.74 -9.99 -8.07
C ARG A 166 0.46 -10.48 -7.26
N GLU A 167 1.38 -11.21 -7.88
CA GLU A 167 2.60 -11.72 -7.24
C GLU A 167 3.57 -10.61 -6.82
N LEU A 168 3.52 -9.45 -7.48
CA LEU A 168 4.31 -8.29 -7.10
C LEU A 168 3.69 -7.51 -5.92
N ILE A 169 2.36 -7.40 -5.88
CA ILE A 169 1.61 -6.60 -4.89
C ILE A 169 1.39 -7.38 -3.59
N ALA A 170 0.96 -8.63 -3.68
CA ALA A 170 0.54 -9.44 -2.52
C ALA A 170 1.60 -9.54 -1.41
N PRO A 171 2.90 -9.76 -1.70
CA PRO A 171 3.93 -9.80 -0.65
C PRO A 171 4.07 -8.48 0.11
N THR A 172 3.92 -7.34 -0.59
CA THR A 172 3.99 -6.01 0.02
C THR A 172 2.78 -5.77 0.93
N VAL A 173 1.57 -6.13 0.48
CA VAL A 173 0.35 -6.07 1.30
C VAL A 173 0.48 -6.96 2.54
N ALA A 174 0.95 -8.19 2.37
CA ALA A 174 1.16 -9.13 3.47
C ALA A 174 2.14 -8.60 4.50
N ARG A 175 3.24 -7.96 4.06
CA ARG A 175 4.22 -7.29 4.93
C ARG A 175 3.58 -6.15 5.72
N ILE A 176 2.79 -5.29 5.07
CA ILE A 176 2.09 -4.18 5.74
C ILE A 176 1.18 -4.71 6.85
N VAL A 177 0.34 -5.71 6.54
CA VAL A 177 -0.61 -6.28 7.49
C VAL A 177 0.10 -7.04 8.62
N SER A 178 1.15 -7.79 8.32
CA SER A 178 1.96 -8.45 9.36
C SER A 178 2.65 -7.44 10.29
N MET A 179 3.07 -6.28 9.77
CA MET A 179 3.60 -5.18 10.58
C MET A 179 2.53 -4.45 11.41
N LEU A 180 1.25 -4.75 11.25
CA LEU A 180 0.21 -4.32 12.18
C LEU A 180 0.02 -5.28 13.36
N GLY A 181 0.76 -6.39 13.38
CA GLY A 181 0.61 -7.44 14.41
C GLY A 181 -0.56 -8.39 14.15
N VAL A 182 -1.17 -8.31 12.96
CA VAL A 182 -2.21 -9.25 12.53
C VAL A 182 -1.54 -10.49 11.94
N THR A 183 -1.87 -11.66 12.48
CA THR A 183 -1.26 -12.96 12.11
C THR A 183 -2.27 -13.87 11.42
N GLY A 184 -1.81 -14.91 10.73
CA GLY A 184 -2.68 -15.85 9.99
C GLY A 184 -2.79 -15.60 8.48
N LEU A 185 -1.97 -14.70 7.93
CA LEU A 185 -1.87 -14.47 6.49
C LEU A 185 -1.07 -15.57 5.79
N ARG A 186 -1.49 -15.94 4.58
CA ARG A 186 -0.66 -16.71 3.65
C ARG A 186 0.31 -15.78 2.93
N ALA A 187 1.39 -15.40 3.62
CA ALA A 187 2.47 -14.63 3.03
C ALA A 187 3.55 -15.57 2.45
N PRO A 188 4.11 -15.27 1.26
CA PRO A 188 5.29 -15.98 0.79
C PRO A 188 6.45 -15.74 1.77
N VAL A 189 7.05 -16.84 2.24
CA VAL A 189 8.22 -16.82 3.11
C VAL A 189 9.44 -17.07 2.25
N TRP A 190 10.43 -16.19 2.35
CA TRP A 190 11.73 -16.44 1.74
C TRP A 190 12.48 -17.50 2.53
N THR A 191 12.72 -18.66 1.93
CA THR A 191 13.46 -19.78 2.53
C THR A 191 14.92 -19.87 2.06
N GLY A 192 15.35 -18.98 1.16
CA GLY A 192 16.60 -19.13 0.42
C GLY A 192 16.52 -20.22 -0.65
N GLY A 193 17.61 -20.42 -1.42
CA GLY A 193 17.76 -21.58 -2.30
C GLY A 193 17.41 -21.41 -3.79
N VAL A 194 17.43 -20.19 -4.33
CA VAL A 194 17.35 -20.04 -5.80
C VAL A 194 18.68 -20.49 -6.40
N GLN A 195 18.66 -21.57 -7.19
CA GLN A 195 19.78 -21.88 -8.09
C GLN A 195 19.83 -20.77 -9.15
N VAL A 196 20.89 -19.98 -9.12
CA VAL A 196 21.14 -18.93 -10.11
C VAL A 196 22.06 -19.52 -11.17
N GLY A 197 21.72 -19.32 -12.45
CA GLY A 197 22.56 -19.77 -13.57
C GLY A 197 22.25 -21.19 -14.04
N THR A 198 20.97 -21.57 -14.05
CA THR A 198 20.55 -22.73 -14.84
C THR A 198 20.72 -22.42 -16.34
N GLN A 199 20.84 -23.46 -17.18
CA GLN A 199 20.92 -23.26 -18.64
C GLN A 199 19.73 -22.45 -19.17
N GLU A 200 18.54 -22.65 -18.61
CA GLU A 200 17.35 -21.83 -18.92
C GLU A 200 17.51 -20.35 -18.56
N ASP A 201 18.16 -20.03 -17.43
CA ASP A 201 18.44 -18.63 -17.06
C ASP A 201 19.42 -17.99 -18.07
N GLU A 202 20.43 -18.74 -18.53
CA GLU A 202 21.38 -18.26 -19.56
C GLU A 202 20.70 -18.04 -20.92
N ASP A 203 19.84 -18.97 -21.33
CA ASP A 203 19.09 -18.89 -22.59
C ASP A 203 18.13 -17.69 -22.58
N ALA A 204 17.43 -17.45 -21.45
CA ALA A 204 16.55 -16.29 -21.29
C ALA A 204 17.32 -14.96 -21.31
N VAL A 205 18.49 -14.90 -20.66
CA VAL A 205 19.38 -13.73 -20.73
C VAL A 205 19.92 -13.52 -22.15
N GLY A 206 20.22 -14.61 -22.88
CA GLY A 206 20.61 -14.58 -24.28
C GLY A 206 19.52 -13.96 -25.16
N GLN A 207 18.29 -14.46 -25.06
CA GLN A 207 17.14 -13.92 -25.79
C GLN A 207 16.89 -12.44 -25.47
N LEU A 208 16.97 -12.05 -24.19
CA LEU A 208 16.80 -10.65 -23.80
C LEU A 208 17.91 -9.75 -24.36
N ARG A 209 19.17 -10.22 -24.38
CA ARG A 209 20.29 -9.50 -25.01
C ARG A 209 20.08 -9.32 -26.50
N ASP A 210 19.56 -10.32 -27.20
CA ASP A 210 19.29 -10.24 -28.63
C ASP A 210 18.16 -9.25 -28.93
N VAL A 211 17.10 -9.25 -28.12
CA VAL A 211 16.03 -8.23 -28.18
C VAL A 211 16.58 -6.84 -27.91
N LEU A 212 17.40 -6.67 -26.86
CA LEU A 212 17.99 -5.38 -26.51
C LEU A 212 18.95 -4.89 -27.60
N ARG A 213 19.77 -5.76 -28.20
CA ARG A 213 20.67 -5.40 -29.32
C ARG A 213 19.89 -4.99 -30.58
N ALA A 214 18.82 -5.72 -30.89
CA ALA A 214 17.93 -5.34 -31.99
C ALA A 214 17.25 -3.99 -31.74
N HIS A 215 16.95 -3.68 -30.47
CA HIS A 215 16.36 -2.39 -30.08
C HIS A 215 17.38 -1.25 -30.06
N ASP A 216 18.56 -1.44 -29.48
CA ASP A 216 19.63 -0.43 -29.34
C ASP A 216 20.17 0.02 -30.72
N ALA A 217 20.12 -0.85 -31.73
CA ALA A 217 20.42 -0.48 -33.11
C ALA A 217 19.43 0.55 -33.72
N SER A 218 18.29 0.80 -33.06
CA SER A 218 17.22 1.69 -33.52
C SER A 218 16.97 2.90 -32.61
N VAL A 219 17.63 3.01 -31.45
CA VAL A 219 17.40 4.09 -30.48
C VAL A 219 18.52 5.13 -30.57
N PRO A 220 18.23 6.39 -30.95
CA PRO A 220 19.25 7.44 -30.93
C PRO A 220 19.64 7.77 -29.47
N GLY A 221 20.92 8.14 -29.26
CA GLY A 221 21.53 8.28 -27.93
C GLY A 221 20.83 9.27 -26.98
N TRP A 222 21.32 9.32 -25.73
CA TRP A 222 20.83 10.10 -24.57
C TRP A 222 20.77 11.64 -24.75
N GLY A 223 20.05 12.11 -25.77
CA GLY A 223 19.89 13.52 -26.13
C GLY A 223 18.73 13.80 -27.10
N SER A 224 18.05 12.75 -27.57
CA SER A 224 16.90 12.88 -28.48
C SER A 224 15.77 11.96 -28.02
N TYR A 225 15.20 12.25 -26.85
CA TYR A 225 13.85 11.75 -26.58
C TYR A 225 12.90 12.51 -27.51
N PRO A 226 12.14 11.82 -28.38
CA PRO A 226 11.05 12.48 -29.10
C PRO A 226 10.10 13.12 -28.07
N ASP A 227 9.55 14.28 -28.42
CA ASP A 227 8.48 14.91 -27.65
C ASP A 227 7.40 13.85 -27.37
N PRO A 228 7.14 13.50 -26.09
CA PRO A 228 6.21 12.43 -25.73
C PRO A 228 4.74 12.81 -25.98
N ALA A 229 4.46 13.94 -26.61
CA ALA A 229 3.15 14.25 -27.15
C ALA A 229 2.73 13.14 -28.14
N LEU A 230 2.06 12.11 -27.62
CA LEU A 230 1.24 11.20 -28.41
C LEU A 230 0.41 12.05 -29.36
N ALA A 231 0.53 11.81 -30.67
CA ALA A 231 -0.30 12.50 -31.64
C ALA A 231 -1.78 12.37 -31.21
N PRO A 232 -2.58 13.45 -31.26
CA PRO A 232 -3.98 13.40 -30.85
C PRO A 232 -4.69 12.22 -31.51
N GLY A 233 -5.22 11.28 -30.71
CA GLY A 233 -5.86 10.05 -31.20
C GLY A 233 -5.04 8.75 -31.11
N GLN A 234 -3.80 8.78 -30.62
CA GLN A 234 -2.98 7.57 -30.39
C GLN A 234 -2.96 7.06 -28.94
N ASP A 235 -3.78 7.61 -28.06
CA ASP A 235 -3.90 7.11 -26.69
C ASP A 235 -4.62 5.76 -26.67
N GLN A 236 -3.85 4.68 -26.75
CA GLN A 236 -4.34 3.30 -26.66
C GLN A 236 -4.60 2.83 -25.23
N ARG A 237 -4.56 3.72 -24.23
CA ARG A 237 -4.88 3.33 -22.85
C ARG A 237 -6.32 2.80 -22.80
N PRO A 238 -6.57 1.72 -22.03
CA PRO A 238 -7.91 1.14 -21.90
C PRO A 238 -8.91 2.20 -21.43
N LYS A 239 -10.19 2.02 -21.78
CA LYS A 239 -11.25 2.87 -21.26
C LYS A 239 -11.22 2.83 -19.73
N VAL A 240 -11.63 3.93 -19.09
CA VAL A 240 -11.64 4.05 -17.63
C VAL A 240 -12.47 2.92 -16.98
N SER A 241 -13.55 2.46 -17.62
CA SER A 241 -14.33 1.30 -17.19
C SER A 241 -13.49 0.02 -17.15
N ASP A 242 -12.79 -0.27 -18.24
CA ASP A 242 -12.02 -1.50 -18.43
C ASP A 242 -10.82 -1.53 -17.46
N TYR A 243 -10.23 -0.36 -17.20
CA TYR A 243 -9.17 -0.20 -16.22
C TYR A 243 -9.68 -0.39 -14.77
N ARG A 244 -10.84 0.20 -14.43
CA ARG A 244 -11.47 -0.01 -13.11
C ARG A 244 -11.72 -1.49 -12.85
N ASP A 245 -12.33 -2.19 -13.81
CA ASP A 245 -12.67 -3.61 -13.66
C ASP A 245 -11.40 -4.45 -13.49
N PHE A 246 -10.37 -4.19 -14.31
CA PHE A 246 -9.05 -4.80 -14.15
C PHE A 246 -8.45 -4.59 -12.75
N VAL A 247 -8.51 -3.37 -12.20
CA VAL A 247 -7.97 -3.08 -10.86
C VAL A 247 -8.78 -3.80 -9.78
N LEU A 248 -10.11 -3.87 -9.91
CA LEU A 248 -10.95 -4.58 -8.95
C LEU A 248 -10.72 -6.10 -8.97
N ASP A 249 -10.52 -6.67 -10.15
CA ASP A 249 -10.16 -8.09 -10.32
C ASP A 249 -8.77 -8.37 -9.72
N LEU A 250 -7.80 -7.49 -9.96
CA LEU A 250 -6.48 -7.56 -9.35
C LEU A 250 -6.55 -7.51 -7.82
N ILE A 251 -7.34 -6.59 -7.26
CA ILE A 251 -7.57 -6.49 -5.81
C ILE A 251 -8.17 -7.80 -5.29
N GLY A 252 -9.20 -8.33 -5.95
CA GLY A 252 -9.82 -9.60 -5.59
C GLY A 252 -8.81 -10.75 -5.57
N ALA A 253 -8.01 -10.86 -6.63
CA ALA A 253 -6.98 -11.90 -6.76
C ALA A 253 -5.88 -11.79 -5.69
N VAL A 254 -5.49 -10.56 -5.30
CA VAL A 254 -4.55 -10.34 -4.19
C VAL A 254 -5.15 -10.80 -2.86
N VAL A 255 -6.38 -10.37 -2.55
CA VAL A 255 -7.06 -10.73 -1.30
C VAL A 255 -7.21 -12.25 -1.19
N GLU A 256 -7.69 -12.91 -2.24
CA GLU A 256 -7.87 -14.36 -2.26
C GLU A 256 -6.55 -15.12 -2.11
N SER A 257 -5.45 -14.60 -2.68
CA SER A 257 -4.14 -15.24 -2.54
C SER A 257 -3.59 -15.21 -1.11
N LEU A 258 -3.91 -14.16 -0.34
CA LEU A 258 -3.43 -13.95 1.02
C LEU A 258 -4.34 -14.57 2.08
N CYS A 259 -5.64 -14.62 1.79
CA CYS A 259 -6.69 -15.17 2.63
C CYS A 259 -7.65 -15.97 1.75
N PRO A 260 -7.34 -17.21 1.36
CA PRO A 260 -8.27 -18.05 0.60
C PRO A 260 -9.53 -18.34 1.43
N ASN A 261 -10.68 -18.56 0.78
CA ASN A 261 -11.85 -19.08 1.50
C ASN A 261 -11.54 -20.49 2.02
N ASP A 262 -11.72 -20.74 3.31
CA ASP A 262 -11.74 -22.09 3.85
C ASP A 262 -12.96 -22.81 3.22
N HIS A 263 -12.69 -23.82 2.40
CA HIS A 263 -13.72 -24.76 1.90
C HIS A 263 -14.09 -25.77 2.99
#